data_AF-A0A3N4H1C4-F1
#
_entry.id   AF-A0A3N4H1C4-F1
#
_cell.length_a   1.000
_cell.length_b   1.000
_cell.length_c   1.000
_cell.angle_alpha   90.00
_cell.angle_beta   90.00
_cell.angle_gamma   90.00
#
_symmetry.space_group_name_H-M   'P 1'
#
loop_
_entity.id
_entity.type
_entity.pdbx_description
1 polymer ?
#
loop_
_entity_poly.entity_id
_entity_poly.type
_entity_poly.pdbx_seq_one_letter_code
_entity_poly.pdbx_strand_id
1 'polypeptide(L)'
;MSEQTESGPQGEDTRAEDTRADLHRARVGLIMGSDSDWPTMQLAAEALAEFDVPFEVGVVSAHRTPQRMLDYATGAADAGIEVIIAGAGGAAHLPGMVAAATPLPVIGVPVPLRHLDGLDSLLSIVQMPAGVPVATVSIGGARNAGLLAVRILGAADDALRARMSAFQSGLEQMVLDKDLALRQKLLGD
;
A
#
# COMPACT_ATOMS: atom_id res chain seq x y z
N MET A 1 -5.07 59.87 31.81
CA MET A 1 -5.98 58.73 31.57
C MET A 1 -5.20 57.75 30.73
N SER A 2 -4.91 56.60 31.29
CA SER A 2 -4.00 55.59 30.76
C SER A 2 -4.83 54.52 30.08
N GLU A 3 -4.68 54.33 28.76
CA GLU A 3 -5.24 53.16 28.07
C GLU A 3 -4.19 52.06 28.04
N GLN A 4 -4.50 50.96 28.73
CA GLN A 4 -3.81 49.69 28.62
C GLN A 4 -4.48 48.90 27.48
N THR A 5 -3.70 48.49 26.49
CA THR A 5 -4.10 47.50 25.48
C THR A 5 -3.70 46.11 25.97
N GLU A 6 -4.69 45.27 26.24
CA GLU A 6 -4.50 43.83 26.45
C GLU A 6 -4.27 43.12 25.10
N SER A 7 -3.10 42.51 24.94
CA SER A 7 -2.82 41.55 23.87
C SER A 7 -3.05 40.12 24.39
N GLY A 8 -4.15 39.49 23.98
CA GLY A 8 -4.39 38.07 24.22
C GLY A 8 -3.56 37.17 23.27
N PRO A 9 -3.21 35.93 23.68
CA PRO A 9 -2.39 35.05 22.87
C PRO A 9 -3.25 34.35 21.81
N GLN A 10 -3.11 34.75 20.54
CA GLN A 10 -3.60 33.98 19.39
C GLN A 10 -2.39 33.34 18.72
N GLY A 11 -2.12 32.06 18.97
CA GLY A 11 -0.98 31.40 18.32
C GLY A 11 -0.78 29.91 18.55
N GLU A 12 -1.50 29.25 19.47
CA GLU A 12 -1.26 27.83 19.77
C GLU A 12 -2.31 26.85 19.20
N ASP A 13 -3.49 27.32 18.80
CA ASP A 13 -4.61 26.44 18.43
C ASP A 13 -4.58 25.93 16.97
N THR A 14 -3.95 26.68 16.05
CA THR A 14 -3.95 26.34 14.61
C THR A 14 -3.03 25.17 14.24
N ARG A 15 -1.97 24.88 15.02
CA ARG A 15 -1.07 23.74 14.75
C ARG A 15 -1.71 22.38 15.11
N ALA A 16 -2.60 22.36 16.10
CA ALA A 16 -3.23 21.13 16.58
C ALA A 16 -4.38 20.67 15.65
N GLU A 17 -5.08 21.62 15.00
CA GLU A 17 -6.09 21.33 13.99
C GLU A 17 -5.48 20.82 12.67
N ASP A 18 -4.35 21.41 12.23
CA ASP A 18 -3.62 21.01 11.02
C ASP A 18 -3.09 19.56 11.14
N THR A 19 -2.55 19.21 12.32
CA THR A 19 -2.07 17.86 12.62
C THR A 19 -3.20 16.81 12.61
N ARG A 20 -4.45 17.20 12.92
CA ARG A 20 -5.60 16.29 12.89
C ARG A 20 -6.19 16.09 11.49
N ALA A 21 -6.10 17.10 10.62
CA ALA A 21 -6.51 16.98 9.23
C ALA A 21 -5.57 16.06 8.43
N ASP A 22 -4.27 16.07 8.75
CA ASP A 22 -3.27 15.21 8.11
C ASP A 22 -3.41 13.71 8.46
N LEU A 23 -4.00 13.36 9.62
CA LEU A 23 -4.16 11.97 10.06
C LEU A 23 -5.13 11.13 9.21
N HIS A 24 -5.96 11.77 8.37
CA HIS A 24 -6.96 11.09 7.53
C HIS A 24 -6.66 11.14 6.03
N ARG A 25 -5.54 11.74 5.63
CA ARG A 25 -5.14 11.80 4.23
C ARG A 25 -4.54 10.45 3.83
N ALA A 26 -5.01 9.87 2.73
CA ALA A 26 -4.47 8.61 2.22
C ALA A 26 -2.97 8.75 1.95
N ARG A 27 -2.17 7.83 2.49
CA ARG A 27 -0.73 7.71 2.23
C ARG A 27 -0.43 6.64 1.17
N VAL A 28 -1.33 5.69 1.00
CA VAL A 28 -1.20 4.61 0.01
C VAL A 28 -2.36 4.63 -0.98
N GLY A 29 -2.04 4.61 -2.26
CA GLY A 29 -3.01 4.43 -3.34
C GLY A 29 -3.15 2.95 -3.69
N LEU A 30 -4.31 2.33 -3.43
CA LEU A 30 -4.58 0.94 -3.78
C LEU A 30 -5.48 0.86 -5.02
N ILE A 31 -4.88 0.61 -6.18
CA ILE A 31 -5.60 0.60 -7.46
C ILE A 31 -5.59 -0.78 -8.12
N MET A 32 -6.62 -1.02 -8.93
CA MET A 32 -6.75 -2.26 -9.70
C MET A 32 -7.41 -2.02 -11.06
N GLY A 33 -7.08 -2.88 -12.03
CA GLY A 33 -7.57 -2.74 -13.41
C GLY A 33 -9.06 -3.03 -13.57
N SER A 34 -9.62 -3.85 -12.67
CA SER A 34 -11.01 -4.32 -12.68
C SER A 34 -11.51 -4.57 -11.26
N ASP A 35 -12.81 -4.43 -11.03
CA ASP A 35 -13.47 -4.81 -9.76
C ASP A 35 -13.33 -6.31 -9.45
N SER A 36 -13.24 -7.14 -10.49
CA SER A 36 -12.94 -8.57 -10.37
C SER A 36 -11.59 -8.89 -9.72
N ASP A 37 -10.67 -7.91 -9.63
CA ASP A 37 -9.38 -8.07 -8.96
C ASP A 37 -9.51 -7.90 -7.43
N TRP A 38 -10.60 -7.30 -6.95
CA TRP A 38 -10.83 -6.97 -5.54
C TRP A 38 -10.66 -8.16 -4.58
N PRO A 39 -11.17 -9.38 -4.85
CA PRO A 39 -10.99 -10.51 -3.95
C PRO A 39 -9.52 -10.82 -3.65
N THR A 40 -8.61 -10.51 -4.57
CA THR A 40 -7.16 -10.59 -4.35
C THR A 40 -6.66 -9.33 -3.64
N MET A 41 -6.99 -8.16 -4.17
CA MET A 41 -6.42 -6.88 -3.73
C MET A 41 -6.85 -6.45 -2.33
N GLN A 42 -8.01 -6.92 -1.83
CA GLN A 42 -8.48 -6.62 -0.47
C GLN A 42 -7.47 -7.03 0.62
N LEU A 43 -6.63 -8.04 0.36
CA LEU A 43 -5.59 -8.45 1.30
C LEU A 43 -4.51 -7.37 1.51
N ALA A 44 -4.30 -6.48 0.53
CA ALA A 44 -3.45 -5.31 0.70
C ALA A 44 -4.11 -4.29 1.64
N ALA A 45 -5.42 -4.04 1.47
CA ALA A 45 -6.19 -3.16 2.33
C ALA A 45 -6.21 -3.65 3.78
N GLU A 46 -6.40 -4.96 4.00
CA GLU A 46 -6.32 -5.58 5.32
C GLU A 46 -4.95 -5.38 5.98
N ALA A 47 -3.87 -5.61 5.23
CA ALA A 47 -2.52 -5.39 5.72
C ALA A 47 -2.25 -3.91 6.05
N LEU A 48 -2.76 -2.96 5.25
CA LEU A 48 -2.60 -1.54 5.55
C LEU A 48 -3.39 -1.15 6.80
N ALA A 49 -4.61 -1.66 6.95
CA ALA A 49 -5.46 -1.43 8.12
C ALA A 49 -4.85 -2.01 9.41
N GLU A 50 -4.22 -3.20 9.37
CA GLU A 50 -3.50 -3.79 10.50
C GLU A 50 -2.39 -2.84 11.06
N PHE A 51 -1.87 -1.98 10.20
CA PHE A 51 -0.81 -1.02 10.52
C PHE A 51 -1.31 0.43 10.67
N ASP A 52 -2.63 0.64 10.69
CA ASP A 52 -3.29 1.97 10.68
C ASP A 52 -2.71 2.92 9.61
N VAL A 53 -2.32 2.37 8.46
CA VAL A 53 -1.86 3.19 7.33
C VAL A 53 -3.09 3.63 6.54
N PRO A 54 -3.40 4.93 6.43
CA PRO A 54 -4.54 5.40 5.66
C PRO A 54 -4.31 5.18 4.17
N PHE A 55 -5.33 4.69 3.47
CA PHE A 55 -5.26 4.38 2.05
C PHE A 55 -6.56 4.72 1.34
N GLU A 56 -6.46 4.95 0.04
CA GLU A 56 -7.60 5.04 -0.86
C GLU A 56 -7.67 3.81 -1.77
N VAL A 57 -8.87 3.47 -2.25
CA VAL A 57 -9.09 2.32 -3.15
C VAL A 57 -9.81 2.76 -4.41
N GLY A 58 -9.37 2.30 -5.58
CA GLY A 58 -10.04 2.64 -6.84
C GLY A 58 -9.83 1.66 -7.99
N VAL A 59 -10.80 1.62 -8.90
CA VAL A 59 -10.66 0.93 -10.20
C VAL A 59 -10.09 1.91 -11.22
N VAL A 60 -8.90 1.59 -11.72
CA VAL A 60 -8.13 2.39 -12.68
C VAL A 60 -7.62 1.45 -13.77
N SER A 61 -8.18 1.53 -14.98
CA SER A 61 -7.87 0.58 -16.05
C SER A 61 -6.91 1.20 -17.06
N ALA A 62 -5.69 0.68 -17.15
CA ALA A 62 -4.71 1.12 -18.14
C ALA A 62 -5.21 0.95 -19.59
N HIS A 63 -6.02 -0.08 -19.87
CA HIS A 63 -6.51 -0.35 -21.22
C HIS A 63 -7.83 0.34 -21.55
N ARG A 64 -8.72 0.50 -20.55
CA ARG A 64 -10.09 0.99 -20.78
C ARG A 64 -10.27 2.47 -20.44
N THR A 65 -9.47 2.98 -19.51
CA THR A 65 -9.50 4.39 -19.06
C THR A 65 -8.09 4.97 -18.96
N PRO A 66 -7.29 4.93 -20.05
CA PRO A 66 -5.87 5.31 -20.02
C PRO A 66 -5.64 6.74 -19.53
N GLN A 67 -6.47 7.70 -19.92
CA GLN A 67 -6.33 9.09 -19.44
C GLN A 67 -6.55 9.19 -17.93
N ARG A 68 -7.58 8.53 -17.39
CA ARG A 68 -7.82 8.49 -15.94
C ARG A 68 -6.64 7.88 -15.19
N MET A 69 -6.00 6.86 -15.76
CA MET A 69 -4.80 6.24 -15.19
C MET A 69 -3.62 7.21 -15.16
N LEU A 70 -3.41 7.97 -16.23
CA LEU A 70 -2.38 9.01 -16.29
C LEU A 70 -2.67 10.16 -15.31
N ASP A 71 -3.92 10.63 -15.26
CA ASP A 71 -4.34 11.69 -14.34
C ASP A 71 -4.15 11.27 -12.88
N TYR A 72 -4.48 10.01 -12.57
CA TYR A 72 -4.23 9.42 -11.25
C TYR A 72 -2.74 9.41 -10.90
N ALA A 73 -1.92 8.83 -11.79
CA ALA A 73 -0.48 8.66 -11.53
C ALA A 73 0.26 10.00 -11.39
N THR A 74 -0.05 10.97 -12.26
CA THR A 74 0.59 12.29 -12.23
C THR A 74 0.17 13.14 -11.04
N GLY A 75 -1.09 13.01 -10.59
CA GLY A 75 -1.61 13.74 -9.43
C GLY A 75 -1.35 13.10 -8.07
N ALA A 76 -0.95 11.82 -8.02
CA ALA A 76 -0.86 11.06 -6.76
C ALA A 76 0.08 11.70 -5.71
N ALA A 77 1.25 12.18 -6.13
CA ALA A 77 2.22 12.80 -5.23
C ALA A 77 1.67 14.11 -4.62
N ASP A 78 1.07 14.97 -5.45
CA ASP A 78 0.44 16.21 -5.01
C ASP A 78 -0.79 15.95 -4.11
N ALA A 79 -1.44 14.81 -4.31
CA ALA A 79 -2.53 14.32 -3.48
C ALA A 79 -2.05 13.76 -2.12
N GLY A 80 -0.74 13.68 -1.87
CA GLY A 80 -0.16 13.21 -0.60
C GLY A 80 0.08 11.69 -0.54
N ILE A 81 -0.09 10.99 -1.66
CA ILE A 81 0.24 9.56 -1.75
C ILE A 81 1.76 9.41 -1.73
N GLU A 82 2.24 8.47 -0.92
CA GLU A 82 3.65 8.14 -0.77
C GLU A 82 4.02 6.82 -1.45
N VAL A 83 3.07 5.88 -1.58
CA VAL A 83 3.25 4.57 -2.23
C VAL A 83 1.99 4.20 -3.02
N ILE A 84 2.15 3.63 -4.21
CA ILE A 84 1.03 3.08 -4.98
C ILE A 84 1.15 1.55 -5.04
N ILE A 85 0.07 0.85 -4.73
CA ILE A 85 -0.10 -0.59 -4.96
C ILE A 85 -1.04 -0.77 -6.15
N ALA A 86 -0.57 -1.42 -7.20
CA ALA A 86 -1.34 -1.63 -8.43
C ALA A 86 -1.50 -3.13 -8.73
N GLY A 87 -2.75 -3.59 -8.83
CA GLY A 87 -3.12 -4.95 -9.21
C GLY A 87 -3.61 -5.06 -10.65
N ALA A 88 -3.10 -6.05 -11.40
CA ALA A 88 -3.62 -6.37 -12.73
C ALA A 88 -3.34 -7.83 -13.11
N GLY A 89 -4.21 -8.40 -13.94
CA GLY A 89 -4.08 -9.77 -14.48
C GLY A 89 -3.87 -9.83 -16.00
N GLY A 90 -3.27 -10.92 -16.48
CA GLY A 90 -3.04 -11.18 -17.90
C GLY A 90 -1.93 -10.31 -18.48
N ALA A 91 -2.24 -9.54 -19.52
CA ALA A 91 -1.37 -8.46 -20.02
C ALA A 91 -1.38 -7.27 -19.05
N ALA A 92 -0.76 -7.47 -17.88
CA ALA A 92 -0.94 -6.65 -16.68
C ALA A 92 -0.15 -5.32 -16.72
N HIS A 93 -0.59 -4.37 -17.56
CA HIS A 93 0.14 -3.13 -17.81
C HIS A 93 -0.05 -2.03 -16.75
N LEU A 94 -1.03 -2.15 -15.86
CA LEU A 94 -1.36 -1.08 -14.90
C LEU A 94 -0.15 -0.65 -14.04
N PRO A 95 0.60 -1.56 -13.38
CA PRO A 95 1.70 -1.14 -12.50
C PRO A 95 2.81 -0.42 -13.26
N GLY A 96 3.21 -0.95 -14.42
CA GLY A 96 4.28 -0.36 -15.24
C GLY A 96 3.90 1.01 -15.82
N MET A 97 2.65 1.16 -16.28
CA MET A 97 2.18 2.44 -16.84
C MET A 97 2.02 3.53 -15.77
N VAL A 98 1.59 3.16 -14.57
CA VAL A 98 1.54 4.08 -13.43
C VAL A 98 2.94 4.50 -13.02
N ALA A 99 3.89 3.56 -12.91
CA ALA A 99 5.28 3.85 -12.60
C ALA A 99 5.95 4.78 -13.64
N ALA A 100 5.54 4.70 -14.91
CA ALA A 100 6.05 5.59 -15.96
C ALA A 100 5.56 7.05 -15.82
N ALA A 101 4.51 7.30 -15.04
CA ALA A 101 3.82 8.59 -14.95
C ALA A 101 3.90 9.23 -13.55
N THR A 102 4.65 8.63 -12.61
CA THR A 102 4.77 9.12 -11.23
C THR A 102 6.19 8.95 -10.70
N PRO A 103 6.69 9.86 -9.85
CA PRO A 103 7.97 9.67 -9.16
C PRO A 103 7.85 8.72 -7.96
N LEU A 104 6.63 8.37 -7.54
CA LEU A 104 6.37 7.54 -6.36
C LEU A 104 6.77 6.07 -6.60
N PRO A 105 7.16 5.34 -5.54
CA PRO A 105 7.33 3.90 -5.62
C PRO A 105 6.00 3.20 -5.96
N VAL A 106 6.04 2.34 -6.98
CA VAL A 106 4.90 1.51 -7.39
C VAL A 106 5.18 0.04 -7.09
N ILE A 107 4.27 -0.57 -6.35
CA ILE A 107 4.27 -2.00 -6.03
C ILE A 107 3.28 -2.71 -6.98
N GLY A 108 3.78 -3.68 -7.73
CA GLY A 108 2.96 -4.45 -8.67
C GLY A 108 2.50 -5.78 -8.08
N VAL A 109 1.19 -6.03 -8.10
CA VAL A 109 0.59 -7.32 -7.72
C VAL A 109 0.12 -8.06 -8.98
N PRO A 110 0.79 -9.16 -9.37
CA PRO A 110 0.31 -10.00 -10.45
C PRO A 110 -0.96 -10.75 -10.01
N VAL A 111 -2.11 -10.37 -10.55
CA VAL A 111 -3.39 -11.05 -10.26
C VAL A 111 -3.50 -12.29 -11.14
N PRO A 112 -3.70 -13.50 -10.59
CA PRO A 112 -3.89 -14.70 -11.40
C PRO A 112 -5.24 -14.65 -12.13
N LEU A 113 -5.22 -14.99 -13.41
CA LEU A 113 -6.45 -15.22 -14.19
C LEU A 113 -6.72 -16.73 -14.33
N ARG A 114 -7.78 -17.09 -15.06
CA ARG A 114 -8.19 -18.48 -15.28
C ARG A 114 -7.09 -19.35 -15.91
N HIS A 115 -6.25 -18.76 -16.75
CA HIS A 115 -5.21 -19.47 -17.50
C HIS A 115 -3.84 -18.94 -17.09
N LEU A 116 -2.81 -19.78 -17.28
CA LEU A 116 -1.40 -19.48 -17.03
C LEU A 116 -1.04 -19.20 -15.56
N ASP A 117 -1.97 -19.40 -14.63
CA ASP A 117 -1.77 -19.26 -13.18
C ASP A 117 -1.10 -17.94 -12.76
N GLY A 118 -1.29 -16.87 -13.55
CA GLY A 118 -0.69 -15.55 -13.31
C GLY A 118 0.77 -15.41 -13.76
N LEU A 119 1.36 -16.38 -14.47
CA LEU A 119 2.70 -16.24 -15.05
C LEU A 119 2.76 -15.10 -16.07
N ASP A 120 1.71 -14.95 -16.87
CA ASP A 120 1.52 -13.83 -17.80
C ASP A 120 1.45 -12.49 -17.07
N SER A 121 0.67 -12.41 -15.99
CA SER A 121 0.63 -11.24 -15.11
C SER A 121 2.01 -10.92 -14.53
N LEU A 122 2.71 -11.95 -14.03
CA LEU A 122 4.02 -11.79 -13.38
C LEU A 122 5.04 -11.21 -14.34
N LEU A 123 5.19 -11.83 -15.52
CA LEU A 123 6.17 -11.38 -16.51
C LEU A 123 5.82 -10.01 -17.09
N SER A 124 4.53 -9.68 -17.24
CA SER A 124 4.07 -8.37 -17.68
C SER A 124 4.43 -7.24 -16.69
N ILE A 125 4.57 -7.55 -15.41
CA ILE A 125 4.83 -6.57 -14.35
C ILE A 125 6.34 -6.52 -14.00
N VAL A 126 7.00 -7.66 -13.83
CA VAL A 126 8.37 -7.71 -13.28
C VAL A 126 9.45 -7.35 -14.31
N GLN A 127 9.22 -7.59 -15.60
CA GLN A 127 10.23 -7.42 -16.65
C GLN A 127 10.32 -5.99 -17.19
N MET A 128 10.17 -4.99 -16.32
CA MET A 128 10.31 -3.59 -16.71
C MET A 128 11.73 -3.32 -17.23
N PRO A 129 11.88 -2.57 -18.34
CA PRO A 129 13.19 -2.17 -18.82
C PRO A 129 13.86 -1.16 -17.86
N ALA A 130 15.16 -0.95 -18.04
CA ALA A 130 15.92 0.01 -17.24
C ALA A 130 15.31 1.43 -17.34
N GLY A 131 15.13 2.08 -16.19
CA GLY A 131 14.64 3.46 -16.08
C GLY A 131 13.29 3.61 -15.38
N VAL A 132 12.40 2.61 -15.45
CA VAL A 132 11.06 2.67 -14.86
C VAL A 132 10.81 1.43 -13.99
N PRO A 133 11.24 1.41 -12.73
CA PRO A 133 11.14 0.23 -11.89
C PRO A 133 9.72 0.01 -11.34
N VAL A 134 9.36 -1.25 -11.13
CA VAL A 134 8.17 -1.67 -10.35
C VAL A 134 8.64 -2.69 -9.30
N ALA A 135 8.21 -2.50 -8.05
CA ALA A 135 8.48 -3.45 -6.97
C ALA A 135 7.45 -4.59 -7.03
N THR A 136 7.75 -5.65 -7.78
CA THR A 136 6.81 -6.75 -8.00
C THR A 136 6.81 -7.75 -6.85
N VAL A 137 5.63 -8.09 -6.32
CA VAL A 137 5.44 -9.16 -5.32
C VAL A 137 5.03 -10.49 -5.99
N SER A 138 4.84 -11.54 -5.20
CA SER A 138 4.36 -12.84 -5.71
C SER A 138 3.01 -12.72 -6.41
N ILE A 139 2.70 -13.69 -7.27
CA ILE A 139 1.35 -13.84 -7.85
C ILE A 139 0.32 -13.93 -6.72
N GLY A 140 -0.76 -13.15 -6.81
CA GLY A 140 -1.78 -13.03 -5.76
C GLY A 140 -1.29 -12.40 -4.45
N GLY A 141 -0.05 -11.90 -4.39
CA GLY A 141 0.65 -11.47 -3.18
C GLY A 141 0.20 -10.12 -2.62
N ALA A 142 -1.09 -9.75 -2.73
CA ALA A 142 -1.59 -8.45 -2.30
C ALA A 142 -1.32 -8.14 -0.82
N ARG A 143 -1.42 -9.14 0.07
CA ARG A 143 -1.04 -8.96 1.48
C ARG A 143 0.41 -8.49 1.62
N ASN A 144 1.32 -9.11 0.88
CA ASN A 144 2.74 -8.73 0.87
C ASN A 144 2.97 -7.36 0.23
N ALA A 145 2.13 -6.94 -0.73
CA ALA A 145 2.19 -5.58 -1.24
C ALA A 145 1.83 -4.55 -0.17
N GLY A 146 0.78 -4.80 0.63
CA GLY A 146 0.45 -3.96 1.78
C GLY A 146 1.60 -3.90 2.80
N LEU A 147 2.17 -5.06 3.18
CA LEU A 147 3.34 -5.10 4.09
C LEU A 147 4.58 -4.42 3.50
N LEU A 148 4.81 -4.51 2.20
CA LEU A 148 5.91 -3.83 1.53
C LEU A 148 5.71 -2.31 1.55
N ALA A 149 4.49 -1.82 1.30
CA ALA A 149 4.16 -0.41 1.45
C ALA A 149 4.43 0.07 2.89
N VAL A 150 3.99 -0.69 3.90
CA VAL A 150 4.29 -0.42 5.32
C VAL A 150 5.81 -0.34 5.57
N ARG A 151 6.61 -1.24 4.99
CA ARG A 151 8.07 -1.20 5.12
C ARG A 151 8.70 0.01 4.43
N ILE A 152 8.19 0.42 3.27
CA ILE A 152 8.65 1.62 2.56
C ILE A 152 8.39 2.86 3.43
N LEU A 153 7.16 3.02 3.94
CA LEU A 153 6.80 4.12 4.83
C LEU A 153 7.62 4.08 6.14
N GLY A 154 7.78 2.89 6.73
CA GLY A 154 8.55 2.67 7.97
C GLY A 154 10.06 2.90 7.84
N ALA A 155 10.59 3.06 6.62
CA ALA A 155 11.98 3.45 6.43
C ALA A 155 12.27 4.86 6.99
N ALA A 156 11.26 5.73 7.01
CA ALA A 156 11.34 7.08 7.57
C ALA A 156 10.39 7.32 8.76
N ASP A 157 9.52 6.36 9.09
CA ASP A 157 8.56 6.43 10.20
C ASP A 157 8.93 5.41 11.29
N ASP A 158 9.51 5.89 12.39
CA ASP A 158 10.02 5.07 13.49
C ASP A 158 8.91 4.29 14.21
N ALA A 159 7.71 4.88 14.32
CA ALA A 159 6.57 4.22 14.96
C ALA A 159 6.09 3.06 14.08
N LEU A 160 5.96 3.28 12.77
CA LEU A 160 5.58 2.23 11.83
C LEU A 160 6.64 1.13 11.74
N ARG A 161 7.93 1.50 11.80
CA ARG A 161 9.04 0.54 11.88
C ARG A 161 8.96 -0.34 13.12
N ALA A 162 8.67 0.24 14.29
CA ALA A 162 8.48 -0.51 15.53
C ALA A 162 7.29 -1.48 15.45
N ARG A 163 6.16 -1.05 14.87
CA ARG A 163 5.01 -1.94 14.61
C ARG A 163 5.38 -3.11 13.70
N MET A 164 6.16 -2.86 12.65
CA MET A 164 6.63 -3.90 11.73
C MET A 164 7.57 -4.89 12.43
N SER A 165 8.45 -4.43 13.33
CA SER A 165 9.26 -5.32 14.16
C SER A 165 8.40 -6.18 15.09
N ALA A 166 7.40 -5.59 15.76
CA ALA A 166 6.48 -6.34 16.61
C ALA A 166 5.67 -7.39 15.83
N PHE A 167 5.19 -7.03 14.63
CA PHE A 167 4.52 -7.97 13.73
C PHE A 167 5.42 -9.17 13.36
N GLN A 168 6.70 -8.92 13.05
CA GLN A 168 7.64 -10.00 12.74
C GLN A 168 7.89 -10.94 13.92
N SER A 169 8.05 -10.40 15.13
CA SER A 169 8.14 -11.22 16.35
C SER A 169 6.85 -12.02 16.60
N GLY A 170 5.69 -11.44 16.29
CA GLY A 170 4.40 -12.14 16.36
C GLY A 170 4.30 -13.33 15.38
N LEU A 171 4.90 -13.22 14.19
CA LEU A 171 4.94 -14.34 13.24
C LEU A 171 5.76 -15.52 13.76
N GLU A 172 6.89 -15.26 14.43
CA GLU A 172 7.70 -16.29 15.07
C GLU A 172 6.88 -17.03 16.13
N GLN A 173 6.24 -16.29 17.03
CA GLN A 173 5.38 -16.87 18.06
C GLN A 173 4.24 -17.71 17.45
N MET A 174 3.59 -17.21 16.40
CA MET A 174 2.53 -17.94 15.71
C MET A 174 3.02 -19.30 15.15
N VAL A 175 4.24 -19.35 14.64
CA VAL A 175 4.82 -20.61 14.12
C VAL A 175 5.11 -21.58 15.26
N LEU A 176 5.68 -21.10 16.37
CA LEU A 176 5.96 -21.93 17.55
C LEU A 176 4.67 -22.50 18.15
N ASP A 177 3.62 -21.69 18.27
CA ASP A 177 2.32 -22.12 18.80
C ASP A 177 1.67 -23.18 17.90
N LYS A 178 1.78 -23.01 16.57
CA LYS A 178 1.28 -24.00 15.59
C LYS A 178 2.05 -25.31 15.62
N ASP A 179 3.37 -25.26 15.78
CA ASP A 179 4.20 -26.47 15.93
C ASP A 179 3.81 -27.23 17.21
N LEU A 180 3.68 -26.53 18.34
CA LEU A 180 3.25 -27.12 19.60
C LEU A 180 1.86 -27.78 19.47
N ALA A 181 0.88 -27.06 18.92
CA ALA A 181 -0.47 -27.57 18.71
C ALA A 181 -0.50 -28.80 17.78
N LEU A 182 0.36 -28.82 16.75
CA LEU A 182 0.49 -29.97 15.86
C LEU A 182 1.06 -31.19 16.58
N ARG A 183 2.11 -30.99 17.39
CA ARG A 183 2.72 -32.08 18.19
C ARG A 183 1.74 -32.64 19.21
N GLN A 184 1.04 -31.79 19.95
CA GLN A 184 -0.01 -32.21 20.90
C GLN A 184 -1.08 -33.05 20.21
N LYS A 185 -1.53 -32.63 19.03
CA LYS A 185 -2.56 -33.34 18.26
C LYS A 185 -2.12 -34.72 17.78
N LEU A 186 -0.84 -34.90 17.42
CA LEU A 186 -0.35 -36.12 16.77
C LEU A 186 0.37 -37.08 17.73
N LEU A 187 1.02 -36.55 18.77
CA LEU A 187 1.91 -37.29 19.67
C LEU A 187 1.37 -37.39 21.10
N GLY A 188 0.43 -36.52 21.51
CA GLY A 188 -0.21 -36.57 22.82
C GLY A 188 0.66 -36.12 24.01
N ASP A 189 1.78 -35.45 23.75
CA ASP A 189 2.66 -34.83 24.75
C ASP A 189 2.07 -33.54 25.35
#